data_AF-A0A4R6UF19-F1
#
_entry.id   AF-A0A4R6UF19-F1
#
_cell.length_a   1.000
_cell.length_b   1.000
_cell.length_c   1.000
_cell.angle_alpha   90.00
_cell.angle_beta   90.00
_cell.angle_gamma   90.00
#
_symmetry.space_group_name_H-M   'P 1'
#
loop_
_entity.id
_entity.type
_entity.pdbx_description
1 polymer ?
#
loop_
_entity_poly.entity_id
_entity_poly.type
_entity_poly.pdbx_seq_one_letter_code
_entity_poly.pdbx_strand_id
1 'polypeptide(L)' 'MDVNDLRSIVTVISLVIFLGIVWWAWSKRNQARFDEAAQLPLKDE' A
#
# COMPACT_ATOMS: atom_id res chain seq x y z
N MET A 1 -0.41 18.37 -24.18
CA MET A 1 -1.04 17.81 -22.97
C MET A 1 -1.45 19.01 -22.14
N ASP A 2 -2.75 19.24 -22.03
CA ASP A 2 -3.28 20.41 -21.32
C ASP A 2 -3.32 20.14 -19.81
N VAL A 3 -3.60 21.19 -19.03
CA VAL A 3 -3.74 21.09 -17.57
C VAL A 3 -4.82 20.07 -17.16
N ASN A 4 -5.83 19.89 -18.00
CA ASN A 4 -6.87 18.89 -17.77
C ASN A 4 -6.34 17.46 -17.94
N ASP A 5 -5.49 17.22 -18.94
CA ASP A 5 -4.84 15.92 -19.16
C ASP A 5 -3.91 15.59 -17.99
N LEU A 6 -3.11 16.57 -17.54
CA LEU A 6 -2.19 16.39 -16.42
C LEU A 6 -2.93 16.03 -15.13
N ARG A 7 -4.04 16.72 -14.84
CA ARG A 7 -4.86 16.44 -13.66
C ARG A 7 -5.47 15.04 -13.71
N SER A 8 -6.01 14.67 -14.87
CA SER A 8 -6.59 13.34 -15.10
C SER A 8 -5.54 12.24 -14.91
N ILE A 9 -4.35 12.41 -15.48
CA ILE A 9 -3.23 11.46 -15.35
C ILE A 9 -2.82 11.30 -13.89
N VAL A 10 -2.66 12.40 -13.14
CA VAL A 10 -2.30 12.33 -11.72
C VAL A 10 -3.35 11.57 -10.93
N THR A 11 -4.64 11.82 -11.15
CA THR A 11 -5.73 11.10 -10.47
C THR A 11 -5.68 9.60 -10.75
N VAL A 12 -5.49 9.20 -12.01
CA VAL A 12 -5.39 7.77 -12.37
C VAL A 12 -4.15 7.13 -11.76
N ILE A 13 -3.00 7.80 -11.81
CA ILE A 13 -1.76 7.28 -11.19
C ILE A 13 -1.94 7.11 -9.68
N SER A 14 -2.52 8.11 -8.99
CA SER A 14 -2.82 8.00 -7.56
C SER A 14 -3.74 6.82 -7.25
N LEU A 15 -4.77 6.57 -8.08
CA LEU A 15 -5.66 5.43 -7.92
C LEU A 15 -4.92 4.10 -8.12
N VAL A 16 -4.07 3.98 -9.15
CA VAL A 16 -3.28 2.77 -9.40
C VAL A 16 -2.30 2.50 -8.25
N ILE A 17 -1.63 3.53 -7.74
CA ILE A 17 -0.75 3.42 -6.57
C ILE A 17 -1.55 2.94 -5.35
N PHE A 18 -2.72 3.53 -5.09
CA PHE A 18 -3.57 3.14 -3.98
C PHE A 18 -3.98 1.66 -4.07
N LEU A 19 -4.46 1.21 -5.23
CA LEU A 19 -4.81 -0.20 -5.46
C LEU A 19 -3.60 -1.12 -5.32
N GLY A 20 -2.42 -0.69 -5.78
CA GLY A 20 -1.16 -1.40 -5.59
C GLY A 20 -0.82 -1.60 -4.11
N ILE A 21 -1.00 -0.57 -3.28
CA ILE A 21 -0.80 -0.66 -1.83
C ILE A 21 -1.81 -1.62 -1.19
N VAL A 22 -3.10 -1.51 -1.55
CA VAL A 22 -4.16 -2.39 -1.02
C VAL A 22 -3.88 -3.85 -1.37
N TRP A 23 -3.52 -4.13 -2.63
CA TRP A 23 -3.15 -5.47 -3.07
C TRP A 23 -1.93 -5.97 -2.30
N TRP A 24 -0.88 -5.16 -2.17
CA TRP A 24 0.32 -5.53 -1.43
C TRP A 24 0.03 -5.81 0.05
N ALA A 25 -0.85 -5.02 0.68
CA ALA A 25 -1.27 -5.21 2.06
C ALA A 25 -2.05 -6.53 2.24
N TRP A 26 -2.89 -6.92 1.27
CA TRP A 26 -3.61 -8.20 1.28
C TRP A 26 -2.79 -9.40 0.80
N SER A 27 -1.59 -9.18 0.26
CA SER A 27 -0.71 -10.29 -0.11
C SER A 27 -0.31 -11.09 1.12
N LYS A 28 -0.57 -12.39 1.11
CA LYS A 28 -0.17 -13.35 2.18
C LYS A 28 1.32 -13.26 2.55
N ARG A 29 2.18 -12.78 1.64
CA ARG A 29 3.60 -12.57 1.91
C ARG A 29 3.87 -11.43 2.91
N ASN A 30 2.99 -10.44 2.98
CA ASN A 30 3.11 -9.33 3.91
C ASN A 30 2.45 -9.61 5.26
N GLN A 31 1.47 -10.54 5.29
CA GLN A 31 0.86 -11.03 6.53
C GLN A 31 1.92 -11.54 7.53
N ALA A 32 2.90 -12.33 7.07
CA ALA A 32 3.98 -12.82 7.94
C ALA A 32 4.83 -11.68 8.55
N ARG A 33 5.07 -10.59 7.81
CA ARG A 33 5.80 -9.42 8.32
C ARG A 33 4.97 -8.63 9.32
N PHE A 34 3.67 -8.55 9.13
CA PHE A 34 2.76 -7.91 10.08
C PHE A 34 2.58 -8.75 11.35
N ASP A 35 2.49 -10.07 11.23
CA ASP A 35 2.43 -10.99 12.37
C ASP A 35 3.71 -10.91 13.21
N GLU A 36 4.89 -10.86 12.56
CA GLU A 36 6.17 -10.65 13.24
C GLU A 36 6.22 -9.29 13.94
N ALA A 37 5.77 -8.21 13.28
CA ALA A 37 5.72 -6.88 13.87
C ALA A 37 4.73 -6.78 15.03
N ALA A 38 3.61 -7.51 14.98
CA ALA A 38 2.62 -7.57 16.06
C ALA A 38 3.14 -8.32 17.30
N GLN A 39 4.09 -9.25 17.13
CA GLN A 39 4.73 -9.96 18.23
C GLN A 39 5.89 -9.19 18.87
N LEU A 40 6.40 -8.11 18.26
CA LEU A 40 7.47 -7.29 18.83
C LEU A 40 7.18 -6.83 20.28
N PRO A 41 6.03 -6.20 20.60
CA PRO A 41 5.73 -5.78 21.97
C PRO A 41 5.44 -6.93 22.95
N LEU A 42 5.31 -8.17 22.47
CA LEU A 42 5.04 -9.37 23.29
C LEU A 42 6.29 -10.21 23.55
N LYS A 43 7.39 -9.96 22.83
CA LYS A 43 8.66 -10.67 22.96
C LYS A 43 9.62 -10.01 23.95
N ASP A 44 9.26 -8.84 24.48
CA ASP A 44 10.06 -8.08 25.44
C ASP A 44 9.67 -8.36 26.91
N GLU A 45 8.86 -9.39 27.19
CA GLU A 45 8.65 -10.00 28.52
C GLU A 45 9.24 -11.41 28.58
#